data_AF-A0A949SUU6-F1
#
_entry.id   AF-A0A949SUU6-F1
#
_cell.length_a   1.000
_cell.length_b   1.000
_cell.length_c   1.000
_cell.angle_alpha   90.00
_cell.angle_beta   90.00
_cell.angle_gamma   90.00
#
_symmetry.space_group_name_H-M   'P 1'
#
loop_
_entity.id
_entity.type
_entity.pdbx_description
1 polymer ?
#
loop_
_entity_poly.entity_id
_entity_poly.type
_entity_poly.pdbx_seq_one_letter_code
_entity_poly.pdbx_strand_id
1 'polypeptide(L)'
;MRASLFFRWLTWRRFFVMVILGAWGAAAGVWASNLWVEGASSRFCHSRLEAVPELPVALVLGCSPKIAGRPNLFYVYRMDAAVRLYQAGRVRALIVSGDNGTKNYDEPTAMKEDLVRRGVPAEAVYCDHAGFRTLDSVVRAERIFGQKRFVVVSQRFHNERAVFLARRHGLKAEAFDARDVTGNPGLMTHLREYLARVQAVLDVTLLRTKPRFEGPPVRVTQA
;
A
#
# COMPACT_ATOMS: atom_id res chain seq x y z
N MET A 1 -40.54 41.86 17.97
CA MET A 1 -39.96 41.14 16.80
C MET A 1 -38.41 41.10 16.73
N ARG A 2 -37.64 41.66 17.67
CA ARG A 2 -36.14 41.65 17.60
C ARG A 2 -35.44 40.47 18.31
N ALA A 3 -36.08 39.85 19.30
CA ALA A 3 -35.47 38.76 20.09
C ALA A 3 -35.31 37.42 19.33
N SER A 4 -36.18 37.13 18.36
CA SER A 4 -36.13 35.87 17.59
C SER A 4 -34.97 35.82 16.59
N LEU A 5 -34.53 36.97 16.08
CA LEU A 5 -33.37 37.07 15.18
C LEU A 5 -32.05 36.94 15.93
N PHE A 6 -31.95 37.49 17.14
CA PHE A 6 -30.78 37.35 18.01
C PHE A 6 -30.59 35.90 18.50
N PHE A 7 -31.68 35.22 18.87
CA PHE A 7 -31.64 33.82 19.27
C PHE A 7 -31.31 32.87 18.09
N ARG A 8 -31.82 33.16 16.88
CA ARG A 8 -31.43 32.47 15.63
C ARG A 8 -29.95 32.74 15.25
N TRP A 9 -29.45 33.95 15.46
CA TRP A 9 -28.04 34.27 15.20
C TRP A 9 -27.09 33.55 16.16
N LEU A 10 -27.46 33.41 17.44
CA LEU A 10 -26.67 32.69 18.44
C LEU A 10 -26.66 31.17 18.20
N THR A 11 -27.74 30.58 17.70
CA THR A 11 -27.77 29.16 17.31
C THR A 11 -26.96 28.88 16.05
N TRP A 12 -26.98 29.79 15.07
CA TRP A 12 -26.12 29.69 13.89
C TRP A 12 -24.64 29.86 14.21
N ARG A 13 -24.28 30.80 15.11
CA ARG A 13 -22.89 30.97 15.56
C ARG A 13 -22.38 29.71 16.27
N ARG A 14 -23.19 29.11 17.16
CA ARG A 14 -22.87 27.83 17.81
C ARG A 14 -22.75 26.69 16.81
N PHE A 15 -23.64 26.62 15.84
CA PHE A 15 -23.58 25.63 14.76
C PHE A 15 -22.27 25.75 13.96
N PHE A 16 -21.91 26.95 13.49
CA PHE A 16 -20.65 27.16 12.77
C PHE A 16 -19.43 26.85 13.63
N VAL A 17 -19.42 27.21 14.91
CA VAL A 17 -18.32 26.84 15.83
C VAL A 17 -18.21 25.32 15.95
N MET A 18 -19.32 24.59 16.09
CA MET A 18 -19.29 23.13 16.14
C MET A 18 -18.80 22.50 14.83
N VAL A 19 -19.21 23.05 13.67
CA VAL A 19 -18.73 22.60 12.36
C VAL A 19 -17.22 22.83 12.22
N ILE A 20 -16.72 24.00 12.63
CA ILE A 20 -15.29 24.33 12.59
C ILE A 20 -14.51 23.41 13.53
N LEU A 21 -14.98 23.21 14.77
CA LEU A 21 -14.34 22.29 15.72
C LEU A 21 -14.34 20.85 15.21
N GLY A 22 -15.44 20.40 14.59
CA GLY A 22 -15.51 19.09 13.95
C GLY A 22 -14.52 18.93 12.79
N ALA A 23 -14.39 19.96 11.95
CA ALA A 23 -13.42 19.98 10.86
C ALA A 23 -11.97 19.95 11.36
N TRP A 24 -11.64 20.72 12.42
CA TRP A 24 -10.34 20.67 13.07
C TRP A 24 -10.05 19.31 13.71
N GLY A 25 -11.03 18.71 14.37
CA GLY A 25 -10.91 17.37 14.93
C GLY A 25 -10.65 16.31 13.85
N ALA A 26 -11.35 16.39 12.73
CA ALA A 26 -11.12 15.50 11.59
C ALA A 26 -9.72 15.69 10.98
N ALA A 27 -9.29 16.94 10.78
CA ALA A 27 -7.95 17.25 10.28
C ALA A 27 -6.85 16.74 11.22
N ALA A 28 -7.02 16.92 12.53
CA ALA A 28 -6.11 16.39 13.55
C ALA A 28 -6.06 14.85 13.53
N GLY A 29 -7.20 14.17 13.36
CA GLY A 29 -7.27 12.72 13.23
C GLY A 29 -6.56 12.19 11.98
N VAL A 30 -6.70 12.88 10.84
CA VAL A 30 -5.94 12.58 9.62
C VAL A 30 -4.45 12.73 9.87
N TRP A 31 -4.02 13.86 10.44
CA TRP A 31 -2.61 14.12 10.71
C TRP A 31 -2.00 13.12 11.69
N ALA A 32 -2.68 12.82 12.80
CA ALA A 32 -2.24 11.83 13.78
C ALA A 32 -2.10 10.42 13.18
N SER A 33 -3.03 10.02 12.31
CA SER A 33 -2.95 8.72 11.61
C SER A 33 -1.72 8.64 10.72
N ASN A 34 -1.38 9.73 10.03
CA ASN A 34 -0.19 9.80 9.18
C ASN A 34 1.10 9.70 9.99
N LEU A 35 1.22 10.48 11.07
CA LEU A 35 2.36 10.43 11.98
C LEU A 35 2.54 9.04 12.59
N TRP A 36 1.44 8.38 12.94
CA TRP A 36 1.51 7.05 13.53
C TRP A 36 2.00 6.01 12.52
N VAL A 37 1.43 6.01 11.31
CA VAL A 37 1.88 5.09 10.25
C VAL A 37 3.36 5.31 9.96
N GLU A 38 3.78 6.55 9.73
CA GLU A 38 5.17 6.89 9.42
C GLU A 38 6.12 6.52 10.57
N GLY A 39 5.80 6.92 11.81
CA GLY A 39 6.63 6.64 12.98
C GLY A 39 6.75 5.14 13.30
N ALA A 40 5.72 4.35 12.99
CA ALA A 40 5.74 2.91 13.20
C ALA A 40 6.44 2.12 12.09
N SER A 41 6.57 2.66 10.89
CA SER A 41 6.97 1.91 9.68
C SER A 41 8.24 2.41 8.98
N SER A 42 8.55 3.70 9.03
CA SER A 42 9.63 4.34 8.25
C SER A 42 11.02 3.71 8.46
N ARG A 43 11.33 3.27 9.68
CA ARG A 43 12.61 2.59 10.00
C ARG A 43 12.81 1.24 9.30
N PHE A 44 11.76 0.70 8.68
CA PHE A 44 11.78 -0.56 7.93
C PHE A 44 11.64 -0.34 6.42
N CYS A 45 11.67 0.92 5.97
CA CYS A 45 11.61 1.29 4.57
C CYS A 45 12.99 1.74 4.10
N HIS A 46 13.55 0.99 3.14
CA HIS A 46 14.93 1.15 2.69
C HIS A 46 14.95 1.62 1.25
N SER A 47 15.64 2.74 0.99
CA SER A 47 15.86 3.21 -0.38
C SER A 47 17.17 2.70 -0.98
N ARG A 48 18.06 2.17 -0.14
CA ARG A 48 19.35 1.56 -0.51
C ARG A 48 19.23 0.03 -0.47
N LEU A 49 19.71 -0.61 -1.52
CA LEU A 49 19.60 -2.06 -1.69
C LEU A 49 20.41 -2.84 -0.64
N GLU A 50 21.48 -2.22 -0.15
CA GLU A 50 22.40 -2.77 0.85
C GLU A 50 21.77 -2.80 2.26
N ALA A 51 20.78 -1.95 2.51
CA ALA A 51 20.05 -1.90 3.76
C ALA A 51 18.88 -2.90 3.82
N VAL A 52 18.46 -3.44 2.68
CA VAL A 52 17.40 -4.44 2.63
C VAL A 52 17.95 -5.80 3.10
N PRO A 53 17.37 -6.42 4.14
CA PRO A 53 17.82 -7.74 4.56
C PRO A 53 17.48 -8.80 3.52
N GLU A 54 18.31 -9.83 3.44
CA GLU A 54 18.02 -11.00 2.61
C GLU A 54 16.82 -11.75 3.19
N LEU A 55 15.75 -11.82 2.39
CA LEU A 55 14.51 -12.49 2.72
C LEU A 55 14.11 -13.41 1.57
N PRO A 56 13.38 -14.50 1.82
CA PRO A 56 13.10 -15.43 0.75
C PRO A 56 12.20 -14.85 -0.36
N VAL A 57 11.28 -13.95 0.01
CA VAL A 57 10.22 -13.46 -0.87
C VAL A 57 10.06 -11.95 -0.76
N ALA A 58 9.78 -11.30 -1.89
CA ALA A 58 9.20 -9.96 -1.91
C ALA A 58 7.72 -9.97 -2.34
N LEU A 59 6.90 -9.16 -1.68
CA LEU A 59 5.55 -8.79 -2.07
C LEU A 59 5.59 -7.48 -2.88
N VAL A 60 5.38 -7.57 -4.18
CA VAL A 60 5.29 -6.43 -5.09
C VAL A 60 3.83 -5.98 -5.18
N LEU A 61 3.55 -4.76 -4.71
CA LEU A 61 2.19 -4.24 -4.63
C LEU A 61 1.67 -3.78 -6.00
N GLY A 62 0.39 -4.03 -6.24
CA GLY A 62 -0.29 -3.76 -7.50
C GLY A 62 -0.21 -2.31 -7.95
N CYS A 63 -0.02 -2.13 -9.25
CA CYS A 63 -0.03 -0.83 -9.89
C CYS A 63 -0.40 -0.99 -11.36
N SER A 64 -1.17 -0.05 -11.89
CA SER A 64 -1.54 -0.10 -13.31
C SER A 64 -0.35 0.21 -14.22
N PRO A 65 -0.11 -0.56 -15.29
CA PRO A 65 0.88 -0.20 -16.31
C PRO A 65 0.60 1.13 -17.00
N LYS A 66 -0.68 1.54 -17.06
CA LYS A 66 -1.13 2.75 -17.75
C LYS A 66 -2.12 3.56 -16.91
N ILE A 67 -2.02 4.87 -16.96
CA ILE A 67 -3.01 5.80 -16.39
C ILE A 67 -3.50 6.70 -17.53
N ALA A 68 -4.81 6.75 -17.76
CA ALA A 68 -5.42 7.52 -18.85
C ALA A 68 -4.74 7.28 -20.22
N GLY A 69 -4.42 6.01 -20.52
CA GLY A 69 -3.77 5.58 -21.77
C GLY A 69 -2.26 5.83 -21.86
N ARG A 70 -1.66 6.55 -20.90
CA ARG A 70 -0.22 6.84 -20.86
C ARG A 70 0.53 5.87 -19.96
N PRO A 71 1.82 5.58 -20.23
CA PRO A 71 2.65 4.80 -19.32
C PRO A 71 2.66 5.37 -17.91
N ASN A 72 2.51 4.50 -16.91
CA ASN A 72 2.54 4.89 -15.51
C ASN A 72 3.97 4.80 -14.95
N LEU A 73 4.59 5.94 -14.63
CA LEU A 73 5.95 5.95 -14.08
C LEU A 73 6.04 5.24 -12.72
N PHE A 74 4.99 5.27 -11.90
CA PHE A 74 4.97 4.51 -10.64
C PHE A 74 5.10 3.01 -10.89
N TYR A 75 4.47 2.50 -11.95
CA TYR A 75 4.57 1.10 -12.35
C TYR A 75 5.98 0.76 -12.79
N VAL A 76 6.54 1.55 -13.72
CA VAL A 76 7.89 1.33 -14.27
C VAL A 76 8.92 1.26 -13.15
N TYR A 77 8.95 2.27 -12.28
CA TYR A 77 9.91 2.31 -11.17
C TYR A 77 9.72 1.20 -10.15
N ARG A 78 8.48 0.70 -9.98
CA ARG A 78 8.21 -0.44 -9.10
C ARG A 78 8.70 -1.75 -9.70
N MET A 79 8.52 -1.97 -11.00
CA MET A 79 9.09 -3.12 -11.70
C MET A 79 10.62 -3.07 -11.67
N ASP A 80 11.22 -1.90 -11.91
CA ASP A 80 12.68 -1.71 -11.80
C ASP A 80 13.20 -2.07 -10.40
N ALA A 81 12.50 -1.65 -9.35
CA ALA A 81 12.87 -1.97 -7.97
C ALA A 81 12.77 -3.46 -7.68
N ALA A 82 11.71 -4.13 -8.15
CA ALA A 82 11.53 -5.57 -7.97
C ALA A 82 12.63 -6.38 -8.68
N VAL A 83 12.97 -6.00 -9.91
CA VAL A 83 14.07 -6.62 -10.67
C VAL A 83 15.41 -6.42 -9.97
N ARG A 84 15.72 -5.19 -9.53
CA ARG A 84 16.97 -4.90 -8.80
C ARG A 84 17.10 -5.73 -7.52
N LEU A 85 15.99 -5.86 -6.78
CA LEU A 85 15.97 -6.63 -5.54
C LEU A 85 16.23 -8.13 -5.80
N TYR A 86 15.61 -8.69 -6.84
CA TYR A 86 15.81 -10.08 -7.25
C TYR A 86 17.23 -10.33 -7.77
N GLN A 87 17.70 -9.51 -8.72
CA GLN A 87 19.04 -9.66 -9.33
C GLN A 87 20.18 -9.51 -8.33
N ALA A 88 19.99 -8.71 -7.27
CA ALA A 88 20.95 -8.57 -6.19
C ALA A 88 20.94 -9.74 -5.19
N GLY A 89 20.09 -10.76 -5.41
CA GLY A 89 19.96 -11.92 -4.51
C GLY A 89 19.33 -11.58 -3.16
N ARG A 90 18.76 -10.38 -2.99
CA ARG A 90 18.09 -9.99 -1.74
C ARG A 90 16.79 -10.77 -1.52
N VAL A 91 16.18 -11.25 -2.60
CA VAL A 91 15.03 -12.17 -2.60
C VAL A 91 15.16 -13.23 -3.68
N ARG A 92 14.50 -14.37 -3.48
CA ARG A 92 14.51 -15.53 -4.40
C ARG A 92 13.21 -15.70 -5.17
N ALA A 93 12.14 -15.08 -4.71
CA ALA A 93 10.84 -15.09 -5.38
C ALA A 93 10.09 -13.76 -5.19
N LEU A 94 9.21 -13.46 -6.13
CA LEU A 94 8.35 -12.28 -6.15
C LEU A 94 6.89 -12.74 -6.14
N ILE A 95 6.11 -12.23 -5.19
CA ILE A 95 4.65 -12.30 -5.23
C ILE A 95 4.15 -10.98 -5.81
N VAL A 96 3.50 -11.02 -6.95
CA VAL A 96 2.87 -9.86 -7.60
C VAL A 96 1.39 -9.84 -7.23
N SER A 97 0.99 -8.91 -6.35
CA SER A 97 -0.36 -8.86 -5.78
C SER A 97 -1.11 -7.61 -6.22
N GLY A 98 -2.27 -7.78 -6.86
CA GLY A 98 -3.03 -6.69 -7.43
C GLY A 98 -4.47 -7.10 -7.77
N ASP A 99 -5.18 -6.17 -8.39
CA ASP A 99 -6.59 -6.35 -8.76
C ASP A 99 -6.72 -7.16 -10.07
N ASN A 100 -7.70 -8.08 -10.09
CA ASN A 100 -8.16 -8.82 -11.28
C ASN A 100 -9.71 -8.83 -11.37
N GLY A 101 -10.37 -7.85 -10.78
CA GLY A 101 -11.81 -7.80 -10.59
C GLY A 101 -12.62 -7.39 -11.81
N THR A 102 -11.96 -7.00 -12.92
CA THR A 102 -12.65 -6.64 -14.17
C THR A 102 -12.10 -7.47 -15.32
N LYS A 103 -12.98 -7.92 -16.24
CA LYS A 103 -12.64 -8.84 -17.35
C LYS A 103 -11.48 -8.37 -18.24
N ASN A 104 -11.17 -7.07 -18.24
CA ASN A 104 -10.18 -6.45 -19.13
C ASN A 104 -8.92 -6.00 -18.37
N TYR A 105 -8.72 -6.41 -17.12
CA TYR A 105 -7.66 -5.89 -16.29
C TYR A 105 -7.14 -6.92 -15.28
N ASP A 106 -5.97 -7.48 -15.56
CA ASP A 106 -5.26 -8.42 -14.71
C ASP A 106 -3.88 -7.83 -14.35
N GLU A 107 -3.80 -7.07 -13.25
CA GLU A 107 -2.55 -6.43 -12.84
C GLU A 107 -1.45 -7.46 -12.53
N PRO A 108 -1.71 -8.53 -11.76
CA PRO A 108 -0.67 -9.52 -11.46
C PRO A 108 -0.08 -10.18 -12.71
N THR A 109 -0.91 -10.55 -13.70
CA THR A 109 -0.40 -11.13 -14.95
C THR A 109 0.46 -10.13 -15.71
N ALA A 110 0.02 -8.88 -15.84
CA ALA A 110 0.83 -7.84 -16.50
C ALA A 110 2.16 -7.59 -15.78
N MET A 111 2.17 -7.56 -14.44
CA MET A 111 3.40 -7.44 -13.65
C MET A 111 4.32 -8.65 -13.83
N LYS A 112 3.77 -9.87 -13.84
CA LYS A 112 4.55 -11.09 -14.08
C LYS A 112 5.21 -11.08 -15.46
N GLU A 113 4.44 -10.79 -16.51
CA GLU A 113 4.96 -10.70 -17.86
C GLU A 113 6.07 -9.65 -17.98
N ASP A 114 5.92 -8.49 -17.33
CA ASP A 114 6.93 -7.44 -17.38
C ASP A 114 8.22 -7.83 -16.65
N LEU A 115 8.11 -8.45 -15.47
CA LEU A 115 9.26 -8.98 -14.74
C LEU A 115 10.00 -10.07 -15.53
N VAL A 116 9.26 -10.94 -16.21
CA VAL A 116 9.83 -11.98 -17.07
C VAL A 116 10.56 -11.37 -18.26
N ARG A 117 9.98 -10.37 -18.94
CA ARG A 117 10.66 -9.62 -20.01
C ARG A 117 11.93 -8.93 -19.53
N ARG A 118 12.03 -8.60 -18.24
CA ARG A 118 13.20 -7.96 -17.61
C ARG A 118 14.22 -8.96 -17.06
N GLY A 119 14.03 -10.26 -17.30
CA GLY A 119 15.00 -11.30 -16.97
C GLY A 119 14.77 -12.00 -15.63
N VAL A 120 13.63 -11.81 -14.97
CA VAL A 120 13.25 -12.64 -13.82
C VAL A 120 12.64 -13.96 -14.32
N PRO A 121 13.11 -15.14 -13.88
CA PRO A 121 12.52 -16.41 -14.29
C PRO A 121 11.02 -16.50 -13.94
N ALA A 122 10.21 -17.05 -14.83
CA ALA A 122 8.74 -17.08 -14.68
C ALA A 122 8.28 -17.91 -13.47
N GLU A 123 9.07 -18.92 -13.09
CA GLU A 123 8.94 -19.76 -11.90
C GLU A 123 9.22 -19.01 -10.60
N ALA A 124 9.96 -17.91 -10.65
CA ALA A 124 10.23 -17.06 -9.48
C ALA A 124 9.13 -16.04 -9.23
N VAL A 125 8.11 -15.93 -10.10
CA VAL A 125 7.04 -14.93 -10.01
C VAL A 125 5.66 -15.58 -9.80
N TYR A 126 5.05 -15.29 -8.66
CA TYR A 126 3.76 -15.81 -8.23
C TYR A 126 2.68 -14.73 -8.27
N CYS A 127 1.56 -15.00 -8.95
CA CYS A 127 0.46 -14.05 -9.04
C CYS A 127 -0.53 -14.18 -7.87
N ASP A 128 -0.89 -13.05 -7.28
CA ASP A 128 -2.01 -12.91 -6.34
C ASP A 128 -3.09 -12.00 -6.93
N HIS A 129 -4.13 -12.60 -7.50
CA HIS A 129 -5.24 -11.93 -8.19
C HIS A 129 -6.33 -11.37 -7.28
N ALA A 130 -6.12 -11.39 -5.96
CA ALA A 130 -7.09 -10.87 -4.99
C ALA A 130 -6.49 -9.80 -4.05
N GLY A 131 -5.50 -9.06 -4.55
CA GLY A 131 -4.87 -7.92 -3.87
C GLY A 131 -5.62 -6.59 -4.03
N PHE A 132 -6.93 -6.58 -3.84
CA PHE A 132 -7.80 -5.40 -4.10
C PHE A 132 -7.46 -4.19 -3.22
N ARG A 133 -6.95 -4.42 -2.02
CA ARG A 133 -6.42 -3.41 -1.11
C ARG A 133 -5.08 -3.86 -0.59
N THR A 134 -4.30 -2.90 -0.09
CA THR A 134 -3.00 -3.19 0.54
C THR A 134 -3.12 -4.14 1.73
N LEU A 135 -4.19 -4.02 2.53
CA LEU A 135 -4.49 -4.98 3.59
C LEU A 135 -4.68 -6.40 3.03
N ASP A 136 -5.40 -6.53 1.91
CA ASP A 136 -5.66 -7.83 1.29
C ASP A 136 -4.34 -8.46 0.82
N SER A 137 -3.48 -7.73 0.10
CA SER A 137 -2.15 -8.20 -0.33
C SER A 137 -1.27 -8.65 0.86
N VAL A 138 -1.22 -7.84 1.93
CA VAL A 138 -0.39 -8.11 3.11
C VAL A 138 -0.86 -9.36 3.85
N VAL A 139 -2.16 -9.50 4.12
CA VAL A 139 -2.68 -10.65 4.87
C VAL A 139 -2.63 -11.91 4.02
N ARG A 140 -2.82 -11.80 2.70
CA ARG A 140 -2.75 -12.94 1.78
C ARG A 140 -1.32 -13.43 1.58
N ALA A 141 -0.30 -12.57 1.70
CA ALA A 141 1.10 -13.01 1.71
C ALA A 141 1.35 -14.09 2.79
N GLU A 142 0.75 -13.95 3.98
CA GLU A 142 0.78 -15.01 5.00
C GLU A 142 -0.17 -16.16 4.66
N ARG A 143 -1.47 -15.87 4.48
CA ARG A 143 -2.51 -16.92 4.44
C ARG A 143 -2.43 -17.82 3.22
N ILE A 144 -2.08 -17.25 2.07
CA ILE A 144 -2.06 -17.94 0.79
C ILE A 144 -0.65 -18.41 0.49
N PHE A 145 0.35 -17.55 0.67
CA PHE A 145 1.72 -17.84 0.27
C PHE A 145 2.61 -18.30 1.42
N GLY A 146 2.11 -18.35 2.66
CA GLY A 146 2.85 -18.83 3.84
C GLY A 146 3.94 -17.88 4.35
N GLN A 147 3.97 -16.63 3.89
CA GLN A 147 5.06 -15.70 4.16
C GLN A 147 4.81 -14.88 5.42
N LYS A 148 5.53 -15.22 6.51
CA LYS A 148 5.52 -14.45 7.78
C LYS A 148 6.57 -13.33 7.83
N ARG A 149 7.58 -13.39 6.96
CA ARG A 149 8.66 -12.40 6.82
C ARG A 149 8.95 -12.19 5.34
N PHE A 150 8.86 -10.96 4.85
CA PHE A 150 9.00 -10.62 3.43
C PHE A 150 9.41 -9.16 3.22
N VAL A 151 9.95 -8.84 2.04
CA VAL A 151 10.18 -7.45 1.60
C VAL A 151 8.94 -6.95 0.87
N VAL A 152 8.45 -5.75 1.15
CA VAL A 152 7.43 -5.08 0.34
C VAL A 152 8.10 -4.19 -0.70
N VAL A 153 7.63 -4.23 -1.95
CA VAL A 153 8.15 -3.38 -3.03
C VAL A 153 7.03 -2.48 -3.56
N SER A 154 7.21 -1.17 -3.35
CA SER A 154 6.35 -0.08 -3.83
C SER A 154 7.07 1.26 -3.63
N GLN A 155 6.40 2.39 -3.85
CA GLN A 155 6.91 3.69 -3.43
C GLN A 155 6.88 3.82 -1.90
N ARG A 156 7.77 4.65 -1.34
CA ARG A 156 7.94 4.84 0.11
C ARG A 156 6.63 5.08 0.85
N PHE A 157 5.80 6.00 0.35
CA PHE A 157 4.53 6.32 1.01
C PHE A 157 3.60 5.11 1.17
N HIS A 158 3.60 4.22 0.16
CA HIS A 158 2.77 3.01 0.11
C HIS A 158 3.41 1.88 0.90
N ASN A 159 4.74 1.78 0.86
CA ASN A 159 5.54 0.86 1.67
C ASN A 159 5.29 1.10 3.17
N GLU A 160 5.31 2.36 3.62
CA GLU A 160 5.05 2.73 5.02
C GLU A 160 3.68 2.18 5.48
N ARG A 161 2.63 2.36 4.65
CA ARG A 161 1.29 1.83 4.94
C ARG A 161 1.27 0.29 4.94
N ALA A 162 1.91 -0.36 3.98
CA ALA A 162 1.94 -1.82 3.90
C ALA A 162 2.71 -2.45 5.07
N VAL A 163 3.86 -1.88 5.43
CA VAL A 163 4.68 -2.30 6.59
C VAL A 163 3.92 -2.07 7.89
N PHE A 164 3.23 -0.94 8.04
CA PHE A 164 2.37 -0.68 9.20
C PHE A 164 1.32 -1.78 9.35
N LEU A 165 0.55 -2.05 8.29
CA LEU A 165 -0.46 -3.12 8.29
C LEU A 165 0.17 -4.47 8.64
N ALA A 166 1.24 -4.87 7.96
CA ALA A 166 1.90 -6.15 8.15
C ALA A 166 2.32 -6.36 9.62
N ARG A 167 3.01 -5.37 10.20
CA ARG A 167 3.50 -5.46 11.58
C ARG A 167 2.39 -5.47 12.61
N ARG A 168 1.28 -4.77 12.35
CA ARG A 168 0.09 -4.83 13.22
C ARG A 168 -0.66 -6.15 13.12
N HIS A 169 -0.51 -6.86 12.00
CA HIS A 169 -0.94 -8.25 11.84
C HIS A 169 0.10 -9.28 12.32
N GLY A 170 1.17 -8.86 13.01
CA GLY A 170 2.19 -9.77 13.55
C GLY A 170 3.21 -10.27 12.51
N LEU A 171 3.18 -9.74 11.29
CA LEU A 171 4.10 -10.10 10.22
C LEU A 171 5.37 -9.26 10.28
N LYS A 172 6.50 -9.85 9.89
CA LYS A 172 7.80 -9.18 9.87
C LYS A 172 8.09 -8.64 8.47
N ALA A 173 7.49 -7.51 8.13
CA ALA A 173 7.74 -6.82 6.87
C ALA A 173 8.89 -5.80 6.98
N GLU A 174 9.75 -5.83 5.97
CA GLU A 174 10.69 -4.77 5.57
C GLU A 174 10.24 -4.27 4.20
N ALA A 175 10.75 -3.13 3.72
CA ALA A 175 10.38 -2.61 2.42
C ALA A 175 11.57 -2.07 1.62
N PHE A 176 11.49 -2.22 0.31
CA PHE A 176 12.41 -1.60 -0.64
C PHE A 176 11.66 -0.53 -1.44
N ASP A 177 12.14 0.72 -1.32
CA ASP A 177 11.51 1.87 -1.95
C ASP A 177 11.86 1.94 -3.43
N ALA A 178 10.83 1.81 -4.26
CA ALA A 178 10.89 2.22 -5.65
C ALA A 178 11.09 3.75 -5.74
N ARG A 179 11.77 4.17 -6.80
CA ARG A 179 11.91 5.60 -7.11
C ARG A 179 10.53 6.26 -7.16
N ASP A 180 10.44 7.45 -6.58
CA ASP A 180 9.22 8.24 -6.61
C ASP A 180 9.09 9.05 -7.93
N VAL A 181 7.87 9.44 -8.27
CA VAL A 181 7.57 10.23 -9.47
C VAL A 181 7.51 11.71 -9.09
N THR A 182 8.50 12.49 -9.54
CA THR A 182 8.54 13.94 -9.33
C THR A 182 7.61 14.65 -10.34
N GLY A 183 6.63 15.43 -9.87
CA GLY A 183 5.76 16.28 -10.72
C GLY A 183 4.30 16.39 -10.25
N ASN A 184 3.44 16.99 -11.09
CA ASN A 184 2.02 17.26 -10.80
C ASN A 184 1.12 16.01 -10.50
N PRO A 185 1.41 14.77 -10.98
CA PRO A 185 0.66 13.58 -10.57
C PRO A 185 0.74 13.24 -9.06
N GLY A 186 1.64 13.87 -8.31
CA GLY A 186 1.86 13.63 -6.89
C GLY A 186 0.67 14.04 -6.02
N LEU A 187 0.02 15.19 -6.27
CA LEU A 187 -0.91 15.77 -5.30
C LEU A 187 -2.14 14.88 -5.02
N MET A 188 -2.82 14.40 -6.07
CA MET A 188 -3.98 13.50 -5.90
C MET A 188 -3.57 12.14 -5.33
N THR A 189 -2.37 11.67 -5.68
CA THR A 189 -1.80 10.44 -5.13
C THR A 189 -1.52 10.57 -3.65
N HIS A 190 -0.94 11.71 -3.22
CA HIS A 190 -0.68 12.01 -1.83
C HIS A 190 -1.98 12.16 -1.04
N LEU A 191 -2.98 12.91 -1.53
CA LEU A 191 -4.27 13.02 -0.84
C LEU A 191 -4.93 11.65 -0.64
N ARG A 192 -4.97 10.83 -1.69
CA ARG A 192 -5.48 9.45 -1.60
C ARG A 192 -4.70 8.64 -0.56
N GLU A 193 -3.38 8.78 -0.51
CA GLU A 193 -2.55 8.08 0.46
C GLU A 193 -2.80 8.54 1.91
N TYR A 194 -2.97 9.84 2.14
CA TYR A 194 -3.32 10.38 3.46
C TYR A 194 -4.62 9.75 4.00
N LEU A 195 -5.64 9.64 3.13
CA LEU A 195 -6.90 8.98 3.49
C LEU A 195 -6.74 7.47 3.64
N ALA A 196 -5.93 6.83 2.79
CA ALA A 196 -5.65 5.40 2.89
C ALA A 196 -4.91 5.02 4.19
N ARG A 197 -4.08 5.91 4.74
CA ARG A 197 -3.42 5.74 6.04
C ARG A 197 -4.42 5.81 7.19
N VAL A 198 -5.38 6.72 7.14
CA VAL A 198 -6.51 6.75 8.09
C VAL A 198 -7.30 5.44 8.04
N GLN A 199 -7.62 4.97 6.83
CA GLN A 199 -8.31 3.69 6.67
C GLN A 199 -7.48 2.52 7.25
N ALA A 200 -6.17 2.48 7.00
CA ALA A 200 -5.29 1.46 7.56
C ALA A 200 -5.26 1.47 9.10
N VAL A 201 -5.28 2.65 9.72
CA VAL A 201 -5.40 2.79 11.18
C VAL A 201 -6.74 2.25 11.67
N LEU A 202 -7.85 2.59 11.00
CA LEU A 202 -9.19 2.10 11.36
C LEU A 202 -9.30 0.57 11.19
N ASP A 203 -8.76 0.02 10.10
CA ASP A 203 -8.75 -1.41 9.82
C ASP A 203 -8.10 -2.21 10.95
N VAL A 204 -7.02 -1.68 11.54
CA VAL A 204 -6.25 -2.33 12.59
C VAL A 204 -6.78 -2.06 14.00
N THR A 205 -7.27 -0.85 14.27
CA THR A 205 -7.66 -0.44 15.63
C THR A 205 -9.10 -0.76 15.96
N LEU A 206 -10.01 -0.47 15.04
CA LEU A 206 -11.45 -0.52 15.29
C LEU A 206 -12.11 -1.69 14.57
N LEU A 207 -11.84 -1.84 13.27
CA LEU A 207 -12.62 -2.71 12.39
C LEU A 207 -12.12 -4.17 12.41
N ARG A 208 -10.85 -4.41 12.76
CA ARG A 208 -10.20 -5.74 12.71
C ARG A 208 -10.45 -6.45 11.38
N THR A 209 -10.32 -5.70 10.29
CA THR A 209 -10.77 -6.09 8.96
C THR A 209 -10.04 -7.34 8.46
N LYS A 210 -10.79 -8.27 7.87
CA LYS A 210 -10.27 -9.48 7.21
C LYS A 210 -10.09 -9.24 5.70
N PRO A 211 -9.23 -10.01 5.01
CA PRO A 211 -9.08 -9.91 3.56
C PRO A 211 -10.41 -10.23 2.86
N ARG A 212 -10.67 -9.54 1.75
CA ARG A 212 -11.95 -9.66 1.03
C ARG A 212 -12.20 -11.06 0.46
N PHE A 213 -11.15 -11.71 -0.02
CA PHE A 213 -11.22 -13.05 -0.60
C PHE A 213 -10.19 -13.98 0.01
N GLU A 214 -10.61 -15.21 0.27
CA GLU A 214 -9.73 -16.32 0.64
C GLU A 214 -9.37 -17.15 -0.60
N GLY A 215 -8.46 -18.10 -0.48
CA GLY A 215 -8.02 -18.94 -1.59
C GLY A 215 -7.18 -20.13 -1.12
N PRO A 216 -6.94 -21.12 -1.99
CA PRO A 216 -6.10 -22.26 -1.64
C PRO A 216 -4.65 -21.83 -1.39
N PRO A 217 -3.91 -22.48 -0.48
CA PRO A 217 -2.50 -22.20 -0.27
C PRO A 217 -1.66 -22.45 -1.52
N VAL A 218 -0.70 -21.56 -1.78
CA VAL A 218 0.29 -21.64 -2.86
C VAL A 218 1.66 -21.86 -2.26
N ARG A 219 2.35 -22.92 -2.66
CA ARG A 219 3.74 -23.16 -2.26
C ARG A 219 4.68 -22.28 -3.09
N VAL A 220 5.34 -21.34 -2.42
CA VAL A 220 6.41 -20.55 -3.00
C VAL A 220 7.70 -21.37 -2.91
N THR A 221 8.17 -21.90 -4.04
CA THR A 221 9.45 -22.59 -4.13
C THR A 221 10.58 -21.57 -4.17
N GLN A 222 11.51 -21.70 -3.24
CA GLN A 222 12.67 -20.84 -3.08
C GLN A 222 13.85 -21.59 -3.70
N ALA A 223 14.04 -21.45 -5.02
CA ALA A 223 15.24 -21.99 -5.68
C ALA A 223 16.51 -21.31 -5.15
#